data_AF-A0A7V2UWJ2-F1
#
_entry.id   AF-A0A7V2UWJ2-F1
#
_cell.length_a   1.000
_cell.length_b   1.000
_cell.length_c   1.000
_cell.angle_alpha   90.00
_cell.angle_beta   90.00
_cell.angle_gamma   90.00
#
_symmetry.space_group_name_H-M   'P 1'
#
loop_
_entity.id
_entity.type
_entity.pdbx_description
1 polymer ?
#
loop_
_entity_poly.entity_id
_entity_poly.type
_entity_poly.pdbx_seq_one_letter_code
_entity_poly.pdbx_strand_id
1 'polypeptide(L)'
;MSGSRSCSRGRRAADRAARGPPARPKRARRGRRSTRRPSRAASRRPSRRCEAAPRTRTSPPGRSRGARRDPATRRRRLAAAGCPRRSSRRCAPPFSGSGHRPPGPGPDTRRFSSVISRIDPHPEGGLAMHRILRRTVVLAALSGLAACSKSDDAAAAKTAPGPKGVPPASPSRAHDPASAFDKAAFEAAHAKALAYLAAQQKTEGEHAGGWLVEVPGKGSFPDLGVSGLCTYALAKAPDPKPYAAHLARAEAYILKNSQPDGSFCDAGGVLKNYKTSIAVLALTALDPVKHKDRVIQARDYILGTQKKDGIWRGGFGYGDVNTRGEIRDKADLSNTDFAVQALVASGLPKDHPAYAEAIRFIEACQNRSENATVVGALAAFNMAPLEDGGIKYTPLASGDANLKVDLPDGKKGAPSSGSMTYTGLLTFIYAGVHKDDPRVQAAYDWIRSHYTLEENPGLRSEKPGSGQMGLYYYYHTFAKALDAYGEATLKTADGASRAWAKDLAAELIRRQKPDGSWVNENDRWMEGDPRLVTAFGAMSMNLLAPWLK
;
A
#
# COMPACT_ATOMS: atom_id res chain seq x y z
N MET A 1 38.94 -49.59 -34.98
CA MET A 1 39.14 -49.48 -33.52
C MET A 1 40.54 -48.96 -33.26
N SER A 2 40.73 -48.21 -32.15
CA SER A 2 42.00 -47.91 -31.44
C SER A 2 43.22 -47.32 -32.18
N GLY A 3 43.77 -46.24 -31.61
CA GLY A 3 45.08 -45.65 -31.91
C GLY A 3 44.99 -44.16 -32.25
N SER A 4 45.86 -43.26 -31.79
CA SER A 4 46.99 -43.35 -30.85
C SER A 4 47.44 -41.92 -30.44
N ARG A 5 48.26 -41.75 -29.40
CA ARG A 5 49.41 -40.81 -29.37
C ARG A 5 50.23 -40.88 -28.08
N SER A 6 51.50 -40.49 -28.18
CA SER A 6 52.59 -40.87 -27.28
C SER A 6 53.43 -39.69 -26.76
N CYS A 7 54.22 -40.03 -25.73
CA CYS A 7 55.27 -39.30 -25.01
C CYS A 7 56.13 -38.21 -25.72
N SER A 8 56.21 -37.05 -25.05
CA SER A 8 57.42 -36.30 -24.59
C SER A 8 58.71 -36.14 -25.44
N ARG A 9 59.23 -34.88 -25.55
CA ARG A 9 60.48 -34.38 -24.88
C ARG A 9 61.05 -33.04 -25.43
N GLY A 10 61.60 -32.19 -24.54
CA GLY A 10 62.63 -31.15 -24.82
C GLY A 10 62.13 -29.77 -25.30
N ARG A 11 62.81 -28.63 -25.06
CA ARG A 11 64.11 -28.31 -24.42
C ARG A 11 64.06 -26.97 -23.63
N ARG A 12 65.16 -26.61 -22.95
CA ARG A 12 65.34 -25.45 -22.03
C ARG A 12 65.93 -24.18 -22.70
N ALA A 13 65.58 -23.01 -22.15
CA ALA A 13 66.41 -21.80 -21.94
C ALA A 13 65.67 -20.93 -20.88
N ALA A 14 66.22 -20.59 -19.70
CA ALA A 14 67.18 -19.51 -19.38
C ALA A 14 66.61 -18.09 -19.60
N ASP A 15 66.73 -17.09 -18.71
CA ASP A 15 67.12 -17.02 -17.28
C ASP A 15 66.69 -15.62 -16.71
N ARG A 16 66.47 -15.47 -15.38
CA ARG A 16 66.30 -14.17 -14.63
C ARG A 16 65.08 -13.27 -15.00
N ALA A 17 64.57 -12.34 -14.16
CA ALA A 17 64.95 -11.87 -12.82
C ALA A 17 63.75 -11.30 -11.99
N ALA A 18 64.00 -11.14 -10.68
CA ALA A 18 63.40 -10.17 -9.73
C ALA A 18 61.88 -10.17 -9.43
N ARG A 19 61.57 -10.47 -8.15
CA ARG A 19 60.28 -10.19 -7.50
C ARG A 19 60.20 -8.71 -7.08
N GLY A 20 59.02 -8.08 -7.23
CA GLY A 20 58.73 -6.73 -6.70
C GLY A 20 57.57 -6.74 -5.67
N PRO A 21 57.66 -6.00 -4.55
CA PRO A 21 56.61 -5.95 -3.52
C PRO A 21 55.50 -4.91 -3.80
N PRO A 22 54.33 -4.99 -3.14
CA PRO A 22 53.16 -4.14 -3.42
C PRO A 22 53.30 -2.69 -2.92
N ALA A 23 52.65 -1.77 -3.62
CA ALA A 23 52.75 -0.33 -3.39
C ALA A 23 51.99 0.18 -2.15
N ARG A 24 52.54 1.21 -1.50
CA ARG A 24 51.90 2.07 -0.49
C ARG A 24 52.03 3.57 -0.88
N PRO A 25 51.21 4.47 -0.30
CA PRO A 25 50.85 5.74 -0.94
C PRO A 25 51.86 6.89 -0.79
N LYS A 26 51.73 7.91 -1.65
CA LYS A 26 52.58 9.11 -1.68
C LYS A 26 52.23 10.13 -0.57
N ARG A 27 53.29 10.75 -0.06
CA ARG A 27 53.38 12.03 0.71
C ARG A 27 54.41 12.91 -0.05
N ALA A 28 54.60 14.23 0.07
CA ALA A 28 54.22 15.28 1.02
C ALA A 28 54.28 16.66 0.28
N ARG A 29 54.12 17.87 0.87
CA ARG A 29 55.01 18.55 1.86
C ARG A 29 54.42 19.88 2.40
N ARG A 30 54.71 20.17 3.69
CA ARG A 30 54.99 21.48 4.38
C ARG A 30 53.98 22.65 4.23
N GLY A 31 53.66 23.49 5.23
CA GLY A 31 54.01 23.67 6.66
C GLY A 31 52.93 24.59 7.32
N ARG A 32 53.00 25.19 8.52
CA ARG A 32 53.99 25.37 9.62
C ARG A 32 53.24 25.32 11.00
N ARG A 33 53.98 25.55 12.11
CA ARG A 33 53.62 26.02 13.49
C ARG A 33 52.16 26.44 13.77
N SER A 34 51.55 26.15 14.94
CA SER A 34 52.05 26.50 16.29
C SER A 34 51.49 25.64 17.46
N THR A 35 52.13 25.79 18.63
CA THR A 35 51.90 25.22 19.98
C THR A 35 50.50 25.50 20.58
N ARG A 36 50.01 24.89 21.68
CA ARG A 36 50.63 24.24 22.87
C ARG A 36 49.63 23.28 23.57
N ARG A 37 50.09 22.44 24.52
CA ARG A 37 49.33 21.40 25.26
C ARG A 37 48.74 21.93 26.62
N PRO A 38 47.86 21.16 27.32
CA PRO A 38 46.99 21.67 28.42
C PRO A 38 47.58 21.58 29.83
N SER A 39 46.88 22.16 30.82
CA SER A 39 47.14 22.03 32.27
C SER A 39 45.86 21.71 33.08
N ARG A 40 46.04 21.27 34.33
CA ARG A 40 45.01 20.73 35.26
C ARG A 40 44.68 21.70 36.40
N ALA A 41 43.54 21.43 37.05
CA ALA A 41 43.17 21.81 38.44
C ALA A 41 42.83 23.32 38.69
N ALA A 42 42.09 23.72 39.73
CA ALA A 42 41.60 22.99 40.91
C ALA A 42 40.27 23.53 41.51
N SER A 43 39.62 22.70 42.34
CA SER A 43 38.80 23.05 43.54
C SER A 43 37.76 24.19 43.51
N ARG A 44 36.49 23.87 43.83
CA ARG A 44 35.83 24.13 45.16
C ARG A 44 34.37 23.64 45.19
N ARG A 45 33.92 23.24 46.38
CA ARG A 45 32.55 22.92 46.87
C ARG A 45 32.47 23.53 48.30
N PRO A 46 31.33 23.59 49.04
CA PRO A 46 29.93 23.19 48.75
C PRO A 46 28.85 24.25 49.20
N SER A 47 27.58 23.82 49.33
CA SER A 47 26.48 24.42 50.15
C SER A 47 25.69 25.61 49.52
N ARG A 48 24.41 25.90 49.83
CA ARG A 48 23.38 25.29 50.73
C ARG A 48 21.96 25.87 50.41
N ARG A 49 20.87 25.09 50.64
CA ARG A 49 19.44 25.48 50.90
C ARG A 49 18.70 26.36 49.85
N CYS A 50 17.37 26.34 49.64
CA CYS A 50 16.13 26.00 50.40
C CYS A 50 15.59 27.06 51.38
N GLU A 51 14.63 27.89 50.93
CA GLU A 51 13.45 28.50 51.60
C GLU A 51 12.74 29.38 50.53
N ALA A 52 11.42 29.41 50.29
CA ALA A 52 10.26 29.81 51.13
C ALA A 52 10.34 31.31 51.53
N ALA A 53 9.32 32.19 51.45
CA ALA A 53 7.85 32.14 51.24
C ALA A 53 7.37 33.55 50.74
N PRO A 54 6.26 34.24 51.16
CA PRO A 54 4.92 33.85 51.68
C PRO A 54 3.68 34.70 51.21
N ARG A 55 2.46 34.08 51.20
CA ARG A 55 1.11 34.61 51.63
C ARG A 55 0.51 35.85 50.90
N THR A 56 -0.78 36.27 50.98
CA THR A 56 -2.02 36.00 51.80
C THR A 56 -3.27 35.99 50.86
N ARG A 57 -4.38 35.23 50.98
CA ARG A 57 -5.29 34.79 52.07
C ARG A 57 -6.46 35.77 52.42
N THR A 58 -7.69 35.45 52.01
CA THR A 58 -8.98 35.81 52.69
C THR A 58 -10.10 34.79 52.39
N SER A 59 -10.99 34.58 53.37
CA SER A 59 -12.27 33.81 53.43
C SER A 59 -12.91 34.18 54.81
N PRO A 60 -14.07 33.66 55.30
CA PRO A 60 -15.15 32.78 54.77
C PRO A 60 -16.55 33.44 55.07
N PRO A 61 -17.68 32.80 55.51
CA PRO A 61 -18.15 31.38 55.51
C PRO A 61 -19.64 31.12 55.11
N GLY A 62 -19.99 29.83 54.92
CA GLY A 62 -21.38 29.30 54.93
C GLY A 62 -21.41 27.78 55.16
N ARG A 63 -22.37 27.26 55.95
CA ARG A 63 -22.52 25.81 56.32
C ARG A 63 -23.59 25.13 55.41
N SER A 64 -23.96 23.83 55.43
CA SER A 64 -23.86 22.73 56.42
C SER A 64 -24.23 21.33 55.85
N ARG A 65 -23.72 20.23 56.47
CA ARG A 65 -24.31 18.86 56.69
C ARG A 65 -24.99 18.13 55.49
N GLY A 66 -24.56 16.94 55.03
CA GLY A 66 -24.59 15.60 55.66
C GLY A 66 -24.94 14.55 54.56
N ALA A 67 -24.85 13.21 54.66
CA ALA A 67 -24.51 12.27 55.74
C ALA A 67 -23.88 10.97 55.15
N ARG A 68 -23.42 10.04 56.00
CA ARG A 68 -22.81 8.74 55.61
C ARG A 68 -23.86 7.63 55.39
N ARG A 69 -23.52 6.59 54.60
CA ARG A 69 -23.69 5.16 54.98
C ARG A 69 -22.89 4.21 54.09
N ASP A 70 -22.46 3.09 54.68
CA ASP A 70 -21.55 2.06 54.14
C ASP A 70 -22.30 0.89 53.47
N PRO A 71 -21.60 -0.04 52.77
CA PRO A 71 -22.21 -1.05 51.89
C PRO A 71 -22.63 -2.35 52.59
N ALA A 72 -23.47 -3.15 51.93
CA ALA A 72 -23.78 -4.52 52.33
C ALA A 72 -23.75 -5.50 51.15
N THR A 73 -23.14 -6.66 51.41
CA THR A 73 -22.96 -7.79 50.49
C THR A 73 -24.23 -8.63 50.32
N ARG A 74 -24.38 -9.28 49.15
CA ARG A 74 -24.97 -10.63 49.10
C ARG A 74 -24.56 -11.45 47.87
N ARG A 75 -23.91 -12.58 48.12
CA ARG A 75 -23.83 -13.71 47.17
C ARG A 75 -25.14 -14.48 47.18
N ARG A 76 -25.56 -15.05 46.04
CA ARG A 76 -26.11 -16.42 46.00
C ARG A 76 -25.91 -17.06 44.62
N ARG A 77 -25.66 -18.36 44.63
CA ARG A 77 -25.55 -19.24 43.45
C ARG A 77 -26.94 -19.75 43.04
N LEU A 78 -27.06 -20.18 41.79
CA LEU A 78 -27.71 -21.40 41.24
C LEU A 78 -27.91 -21.16 39.72
N ALA A 79 -28.01 -22.12 38.81
CA ALA A 79 -27.35 -23.41 38.55
C ALA A 79 -28.10 -24.04 37.36
N ALA A 80 -27.38 -24.36 36.28
CA ALA A 80 -27.68 -25.41 35.29
C ALA A 80 -28.95 -25.34 34.39
N ALA A 81 -28.89 -26.16 33.33
CA ALA A 81 -29.88 -26.40 32.25
C ALA A 81 -30.17 -25.21 31.31
N GLY A 82 -30.28 -25.40 29.99
CA GLY A 82 -30.01 -26.59 29.18
C GLY A 82 -30.13 -26.26 27.68
N CYS A 83 -29.36 -26.94 26.83
CA CYS A 83 -29.52 -26.84 25.37
C CYS A 83 -30.74 -27.68 24.93
N PRO A 84 -31.41 -27.33 23.83
CA PRO A 84 -31.09 -28.10 22.63
C PRO A 84 -31.04 -27.30 21.31
N ARG A 85 -30.27 -27.85 20.36
CA ARG A 85 -30.31 -27.49 18.94
C ARG A 85 -31.70 -27.74 18.35
N ARG A 86 -32.14 -26.90 17.42
CA ARG A 86 -32.92 -27.37 16.27
C ARG A 86 -32.56 -26.61 15.00
N SER A 87 -32.60 -27.33 13.90
CA SER A 87 -32.19 -26.91 12.56
C SER A 87 -33.38 -26.62 11.66
N SER A 88 -33.07 -25.91 10.57
CA SER A 88 -33.68 -26.02 9.25
C SER A 88 -34.86 -25.10 8.85
N ARG A 89 -34.81 -24.80 7.54
CA ARG A 89 -35.84 -24.33 6.61
C ARG A 89 -36.06 -22.82 6.43
N ARG A 90 -35.69 -22.43 5.20
CA ARG A 90 -36.20 -21.30 4.43
C ARG A 90 -37.73 -21.29 4.43
N CYS A 91 -38.32 -20.09 4.44
CA CYS A 91 -39.50 -19.75 3.63
C CYS A 91 -39.52 -18.22 3.42
N ALA A 92 -39.81 -17.79 2.19
CA ALA A 92 -40.16 -16.42 1.89
C ALA A 92 -41.70 -16.28 1.88
N PRO A 93 -42.25 -15.07 2.02
CA PRO A 93 -43.59 -14.74 1.56
C PRO A 93 -43.56 -13.79 0.34
N PRO A 94 -44.52 -13.89 -0.59
CA PRO A 94 -44.71 -12.94 -1.69
C PRO A 94 -45.67 -11.80 -1.28
N PHE A 95 -45.73 -10.70 -2.06
CA PHE A 95 -46.94 -10.25 -2.77
C PHE A 95 -46.71 -8.97 -3.60
N SER A 96 -47.49 -8.83 -4.67
CA SER A 96 -47.75 -7.61 -5.47
C SER A 96 -48.48 -6.53 -4.64
N GLY A 97 -48.62 -5.26 -5.05
CA GLY A 97 -48.21 -4.59 -6.29
C GLY A 97 -49.31 -3.62 -6.79
N SER A 98 -49.15 -2.33 -6.49
CA SER A 98 -49.89 -1.16 -7.01
C SER A 98 -49.23 0.09 -6.39
N GLY A 99 -48.97 1.21 -7.05
CA GLY A 99 -49.47 1.68 -8.34
C GLY A 99 -50.19 3.02 -8.17
N HIS A 100 -49.46 4.13 -8.02
CA HIS A 100 -49.92 5.49 -8.36
C HIS A 100 -48.77 6.52 -8.37
N ARG A 101 -48.89 7.52 -9.24
CA ARG A 101 -48.00 8.68 -9.45
C ARG A 101 -48.87 9.82 -10.05
N PRO A 102 -48.40 11.07 -10.09
CA PRO A 102 -48.59 12.10 -9.07
C PRO A 102 -49.57 13.21 -9.53
N PRO A 103 -49.94 14.18 -8.66
CA PRO A 103 -50.53 15.45 -9.09
C PRO A 103 -49.47 16.53 -9.41
N GLY A 104 -49.80 17.41 -10.37
CA GLY A 104 -49.02 18.57 -10.77
C GLY A 104 -49.33 19.86 -10.00
N PRO A 105 -48.79 21.03 -10.44
CA PRO A 105 -48.63 22.22 -9.59
C PRO A 105 -49.69 23.33 -9.77
N GLY A 106 -49.76 24.24 -8.78
CA GLY A 106 -50.59 25.46 -8.75
C GLY A 106 -50.23 26.36 -7.56
N PRO A 107 -50.67 27.63 -7.51
CA PRO A 107 -49.78 28.75 -7.85
C PRO A 107 -49.65 29.88 -6.81
N ASP A 108 -48.80 30.89 -7.13
CA ASP A 108 -48.86 32.30 -6.67
C ASP A 108 -48.60 32.65 -5.18
N THR A 109 -48.11 33.85 -4.79
CA THR A 109 -47.26 34.89 -5.42
C THR A 109 -46.64 35.77 -4.30
N ARG A 110 -45.72 36.69 -4.69
CA ARG A 110 -45.31 37.93 -3.97
C ARG A 110 -44.47 37.75 -2.70
N ARG A 111 -43.61 38.71 -2.30
CA ARG A 111 -42.83 39.78 -2.98
C ARG A 111 -41.97 40.40 -1.85
N PHE A 112 -40.69 40.66 -2.05
CA PHE A 112 -40.05 41.91 -1.59
C PHE A 112 -38.76 42.14 -2.37
N SER A 113 -38.44 43.41 -2.63
CA SER A 113 -37.42 43.83 -3.59
C SER A 113 -36.43 44.78 -2.94
N SER A 114 -35.17 44.68 -3.39
CA SER A 114 -34.19 45.77 -3.57
C SER A 114 -33.89 46.74 -2.42
N VAL A 115 -32.59 46.87 -2.10
CA VAL A 115 -31.86 48.13 -2.35
C VAL A 115 -30.51 47.81 -3.01
N ILE A 116 -30.09 48.67 -3.94
CA ILE A 116 -28.82 48.63 -4.70
C ILE A 116 -27.88 49.70 -4.16
N SER A 117 -26.57 49.46 -4.20
CA SER A 117 -25.57 50.53 -4.41
C SER A 117 -24.40 50.01 -5.25
N ARG A 118 -23.97 50.81 -6.24
CA ARG A 118 -22.89 50.52 -7.20
C ARG A 118 -21.64 51.34 -6.85
N ILE A 119 -20.46 50.86 -7.27
CA ILE A 119 -19.37 51.70 -7.81
C ILE A 119 -18.77 50.97 -9.03
N ASP A 120 -18.45 51.73 -10.08
CA ASP A 120 -18.09 51.27 -11.43
C ASP A 120 -16.55 51.06 -11.67
N PRO A 121 -16.11 50.50 -12.83
CA PRO A 121 -14.75 49.98 -13.06
C PRO A 121 -13.92 50.73 -14.14
N HIS A 122 -12.84 50.07 -14.63
CA HIS A 122 -12.00 50.40 -15.83
C HIS A 122 -10.94 51.52 -15.69
N PRO A 123 -10.01 51.72 -16.67
CA PRO A 123 -9.70 50.96 -17.91
C PRO A 123 -8.31 50.26 -17.82
N GLU A 124 -7.60 49.68 -18.81
CA GLU A 124 -7.72 49.34 -20.26
C GLU A 124 -7.23 47.86 -20.43
N GLY A 125 -7.04 47.21 -21.60
CA GLY A 125 -7.32 47.48 -23.02
C GLY A 125 -7.10 46.18 -23.84
N GLY A 126 -7.66 46.06 -25.05
CA GLY A 126 -7.54 44.85 -25.88
C GLY A 126 -7.50 45.14 -27.38
N LEU A 127 -7.46 44.10 -28.22
CA LEU A 127 -7.80 44.04 -29.66
C LEU A 127 -7.76 42.53 -30.03
N ALA A 128 -8.87 41.87 -30.38
CA ALA A 128 -9.53 41.82 -31.71
C ALA A 128 -8.73 40.97 -32.73
N MET A 129 -9.32 40.16 -33.63
CA MET A 129 -10.71 40.15 -34.14
C MET A 129 -11.07 38.83 -34.88
N HIS A 130 -12.32 38.35 -34.77
CA HIS A 130 -13.18 37.70 -35.82
C HIS A 130 -12.70 36.48 -36.68
N ARG A 131 -13.56 35.62 -37.28
CA ARG A 131 -14.95 35.12 -37.03
C ARG A 131 -15.27 33.98 -38.05
N ILE A 132 -16.13 33.02 -37.67
CA ILE A 132 -17.13 32.29 -38.52
C ILE A 132 -16.64 31.37 -39.68
N LEU A 133 -17.00 30.07 -39.64
CA LEU A 133 -18.09 29.50 -40.47
C LEU A 133 -18.59 28.12 -40.01
N ARG A 134 -19.85 27.80 -40.35
CA ARG A 134 -20.58 26.55 -40.03
C ARG A 134 -20.56 25.57 -41.22
N ARG A 135 -20.77 24.26 -40.98
CA ARG A 135 -21.63 23.41 -41.83
C ARG A 135 -22.06 22.11 -41.12
N THR A 136 -23.21 21.56 -41.53
CA THR A 136 -23.91 20.42 -40.93
C THR A 136 -24.45 19.50 -42.04
N VAL A 137 -24.22 18.18 -41.95
CA VAL A 137 -24.89 17.08 -42.68
C VAL A 137 -24.75 15.82 -41.77
N VAL A 138 -25.77 15.31 -41.07
CA VAL A 138 -26.92 14.43 -41.44
C VAL A 138 -26.58 12.92 -41.50
N LEU A 139 -27.50 12.14 -40.92
CA LEU A 139 -27.58 10.69 -40.66
C LEU A 139 -27.33 9.71 -41.84
N ALA A 140 -26.87 8.50 -41.49
CA ALA A 140 -27.42 7.21 -41.95
C ALA A 140 -27.08 6.08 -40.94
N ALA A 141 -27.87 4.99 -40.89
CA ALA A 141 -27.74 3.92 -39.90
C ALA A 141 -28.14 2.53 -40.45
N LEU A 142 -27.72 1.45 -39.75
CA LEU A 142 -28.13 0.04 -39.91
C LEU A 142 -27.67 -0.61 -41.26
N SER A 143 -27.47 -1.92 -41.44
CA SER A 143 -27.71 -3.13 -40.61
C SER A 143 -26.67 -4.22 -40.96
N GLY A 144 -26.48 -5.23 -40.11
CA GLY A 144 -25.68 -6.42 -40.47
C GLY A 144 -25.67 -7.49 -39.38
N LEU A 145 -26.59 -8.45 -39.44
CA LEU A 145 -26.82 -9.48 -38.43
C LEU A 145 -26.47 -10.87 -38.97
N ALA A 146 -26.00 -11.74 -38.08
CA ALA A 146 -25.94 -13.20 -38.18
C ALA A 146 -24.99 -13.86 -39.20
N ALA A 147 -23.95 -14.50 -38.66
CA ALA A 147 -23.58 -15.86 -39.06
C ALA A 147 -23.04 -16.62 -37.84
N CYS A 148 -23.78 -17.64 -37.38
CA CYS A 148 -23.24 -18.59 -36.40
C CYS A 148 -22.32 -19.57 -37.12
N SER A 149 -21.11 -19.77 -36.60
CA SER A 149 -20.41 -21.05 -36.77
C SER A 149 -19.69 -21.40 -35.48
N LYS A 150 -19.96 -22.60 -34.96
CA LYS A 150 -19.11 -23.25 -33.97
C LYS A 150 -18.04 -24.00 -34.76
N SER A 151 -16.78 -23.73 -34.45
CA SER A 151 -15.68 -24.63 -34.77
C SER A 151 -14.72 -24.60 -33.59
N ASP A 152 -14.65 -25.71 -32.87
CA ASP A 152 -13.69 -25.91 -31.79
C ASP A 152 -12.29 -25.96 -32.39
N ASP A 153 -11.49 -24.92 -32.17
CA ASP A 153 -10.06 -24.94 -32.45
C ASP A 153 -9.30 -24.50 -31.21
N ALA A 154 -8.44 -25.40 -30.72
CA ALA A 154 -7.56 -25.14 -29.59
C ALA A 154 -6.43 -24.19 -30.00
N ALA A 155 -6.76 -22.90 -30.15
CA ALA A 155 -5.79 -21.86 -30.39
C ALA A 155 -4.85 -21.73 -29.19
N ALA A 156 -3.67 -22.37 -29.30
CA ALA A 156 -2.55 -22.10 -28.43
C ALA A 156 -2.31 -20.58 -28.43
N ALA A 157 -2.47 -19.95 -27.26
CA ALA A 157 -2.33 -18.52 -27.11
C ALA A 157 -0.90 -18.12 -27.47
N LYS A 158 -0.70 -17.65 -28.71
CA LYS A 158 0.53 -17.00 -29.13
C LYS A 158 0.60 -15.70 -28.35
N THR A 159 1.28 -15.74 -27.19
CA THR A 159 1.72 -14.54 -26.47
C THR A 159 2.37 -13.60 -27.47
N ALA A 160 1.76 -12.43 -27.69
CA ALA A 160 2.41 -11.39 -28.46
C ALA A 160 3.78 -11.12 -27.81
N PRO A 161 4.88 -11.08 -28.58
CA PRO A 161 6.18 -10.76 -28.00
C PRO A 161 6.08 -9.38 -27.34
N GLY A 162 6.37 -9.32 -26.04
CA GLY A 162 6.22 -8.11 -25.25
C GLY A 162 7.02 -6.93 -25.84
N PRO A 163 6.62 -5.67 -25.53
CA PRO A 163 7.24 -4.49 -26.11
C PRO A 163 8.75 -4.47 -25.86
N LYS A 164 9.52 -4.27 -26.94
CA LYS A 164 10.98 -4.35 -26.95
C LYS A 164 11.58 -3.29 -26.01
N GLY A 165 12.01 -3.70 -24.82
CA GLY A 165 12.69 -2.81 -23.87
C GLY A 165 12.40 -3.10 -22.40
N VAL A 166 11.34 -3.85 -22.07
CA VAL A 166 11.23 -4.45 -20.73
C VAL A 166 12.14 -5.68 -20.71
N PRO A 167 13.16 -5.78 -19.85
CA PRO A 167 13.85 -7.04 -19.63
C PRO A 167 12.83 -8.06 -19.12
N PRO A 168 12.78 -9.30 -19.65
CA PRO A 168 11.87 -10.30 -19.13
C PRO A 168 12.07 -10.47 -17.63
N ALA A 169 10.98 -10.66 -16.89
CA ALA A 169 11.06 -10.89 -15.45
C ALA A 169 12.02 -12.04 -15.16
N SER A 170 12.91 -11.86 -14.17
CA SER A 170 13.86 -12.90 -13.81
C SER A 170 13.09 -14.19 -13.52
N PRO A 171 13.42 -15.31 -14.20
CA PRO A 171 12.67 -16.55 -14.03
C PRO A 171 12.65 -16.88 -12.54
N SER A 172 11.44 -17.10 -12.02
CA SER A 172 11.28 -17.58 -10.65
C SER A 172 12.19 -18.78 -10.46
N ARG A 173 13.05 -18.77 -9.43
CA ARG A 173 13.72 -20.02 -9.04
C ARG A 173 12.63 -21.07 -8.84
N ALA A 174 12.76 -22.17 -9.57
CA ALA A 174 11.83 -23.27 -9.47
C ALA A 174 11.96 -23.85 -8.05
N HIS A 175 11.05 -23.48 -7.17
CA HIS A 175 10.72 -24.34 -6.05
C HIS A 175 10.18 -25.63 -6.64
N ASP A 176 10.83 -26.74 -6.32
CA ASP A 176 10.42 -28.05 -6.78
C ASP A 176 8.95 -28.28 -6.38
N PRO A 177 8.01 -28.44 -7.33
CA PRO A 177 6.60 -28.67 -7.01
C PRO A 177 6.37 -29.93 -6.17
N ALA A 178 7.32 -30.88 -6.19
CA ALA A 178 7.31 -32.09 -5.39
C ALA A 178 7.95 -31.90 -4.00
N SER A 179 8.60 -30.77 -3.71
CA SER A 179 9.14 -30.50 -2.38
C SER A 179 8.01 -30.41 -1.36
N ALA A 180 8.12 -31.21 -0.29
CA ALA A 180 7.16 -31.20 0.80
C ALA A 180 7.19 -29.82 1.48
N PHE A 181 6.02 -29.23 1.67
CA PHE A 181 5.90 -27.97 2.39
C PHE A 181 6.24 -28.19 3.88
N ASP A 182 7.33 -27.59 4.34
CA ASP A 182 7.70 -27.63 5.75
C ASP A 182 6.85 -26.64 6.57
N LYS A 183 5.72 -27.15 7.04
CA LYS A 183 4.80 -26.44 7.92
C LYS A 183 5.44 -26.00 9.23
N ALA A 184 6.35 -26.80 9.80
CA ALA A 184 7.01 -26.46 11.05
C ALA A 184 8.00 -25.29 10.86
N ALA A 185 8.76 -25.28 9.77
CA ALA A 185 9.60 -24.14 9.41
C ALA A 185 8.78 -22.87 9.13
N PHE A 186 7.63 -23.00 8.45
CA PHE A 186 6.72 -21.87 8.23
C PHE A 186 6.15 -21.30 9.54
N GLU A 187 5.61 -22.15 10.41
CA GLU A 187 5.06 -21.73 11.71
C GLU A 187 6.14 -21.12 12.61
N ALA A 188 7.36 -21.69 12.63
CA ALA A 188 8.49 -21.15 13.37
C ALA A 188 8.97 -19.79 12.83
N ALA A 189 9.08 -19.64 11.50
CA ALA A 189 9.44 -18.37 10.88
C ALA A 189 8.36 -17.30 11.14
N HIS A 190 7.09 -17.67 11.05
CA HIS A 190 5.98 -16.77 11.33
C HIS A 190 5.97 -16.29 12.79
N ALA A 191 6.13 -17.22 13.73
CA ALA A 191 6.21 -16.90 15.16
C ALA A 191 7.38 -15.95 15.48
N LYS A 192 8.56 -16.17 14.86
CA LYS A 192 9.71 -15.26 14.99
C LYS A 192 9.42 -13.86 14.46
N ALA A 193 8.75 -13.73 13.31
CA ALA A 193 8.38 -12.45 12.74
C ALA A 193 7.44 -11.65 13.65
N LEU A 194 6.40 -12.29 14.17
CA LEU A 194 5.45 -11.67 15.10
C LEU A 194 6.12 -11.30 16.43
N ALA A 195 6.99 -12.17 16.97
CA ALA A 195 7.78 -11.90 18.16
C ALA A 195 8.74 -10.71 17.96
N TYR A 196 9.40 -10.61 16.80
CA TYR A 196 10.22 -9.46 16.44
C TYR A 196 9.41 -8.17 16.46
N LEU A 197 8.25 -8.13 15.77
CA LEU A 197 7.39 -6.95 15.76
C LEU A 197 6.95 -6.55 17.17
N ALA A 198 6.52 -7.49 18.00
CA ALA A 198 6.16 -7.22 19.39
C ALA A 198 7.33 -6.63 20.20
N ALA A 199 8.55 -7.17 20.03
CA ALA A 199 9.76 -6.69 20.72
C ALA A 199 10.24 -5.30 20.24
N GLN A 200 9.92 -4.89 19.02
CA GLN A 200 10.26 -3.53 18.51
C GLN A 200 9.29 -2.43 18.98
N GLN A 201 8.17 -2.77 19.63
CA GLN A 201 7.22 -1.77 20.13
C GLN A 201 7.85 -0.93 21.25
N LYS A 202 7.63 0.39 21.23
CA LYS A 202 7.99 1.24 22.38
C LYS A 202 7.01 1.00 23.52
N THR A 203 7.53 0.69 24.71
CA THR A 203 6.72 0.45 25.92
C THR A 203 6.55 1.70 26.79
N GLU A 204 7.43 2.69 26.64
CA GLU A 204 7.53 3.88 27.49
C GLU A 204 7.79 5.16 26.68
N GLY A 205 7.64 6.32 27.33
CA GLY A 205 7.83 7.64 26.73
C GLY A 205 6.65 8.12 25.87
N GLU A 206 6.84 9.24 25.18
CA GLU A 206 5.78 9.92 24.41
C GLU A 206 5.17 9.06 23.29
N HIS A 207 5.96 8.13 22.76
CA HIS A 207 5.61 7.24 21.65
C HIS A 207 5.27 5.81 22.11
N ALA A 208 4.99 5.60 23.41
CA ALA A 208 4.58 4.31 23.93
C ALA A 208 3.37 3.74 23.16
N GLY A 209 3.43 2.45 22.84
CA GLY A 209 2.48 1.74 21.98
C GLY A 209 2.78 1.80 20.48
N GLY A 210 3.58 2.77 20.03
CA GLY A 210 3.98 2.91 18.64
C GLY A 210 5.26 2.14 18.27
N TRP A 211 5.54 2.13 16.97
CA TRP A 211 6.81 1.71 16.39
C TRP A 211 7.52 2.92 15.79
N LEU A 212 8.83 3.00 16.01
CA LEU A 212 9.66 4.05 15.41
C LEU A 212 10.31 3.55 14.14
N VAL A 213 10.37 4.42 13.14
CA VAL A 213 11.05 4.23 11.86
C VAL A 213 12.43 4.87 11.92
N GLU A 214 13.47 4.18 11.44
CA GLU A 214 14.78 4.80 11.28
C GLU A 214 14.86 5.53 9.94
N VAL A 215 15.23 6.81 9.97
CA VAL A 215 15.54 7.60 8.78
C VAL A 215 17.06 7.80 8.71
N PRO A 216 17.76 7.28 7.68
CA PRO A 216 19.21 7.40 7.55
C PRO A 216 19.71 8.84 7.72
N GLY A 217 20.67 9.04 8.64
CA GLY A 217 21.24 10.34 8.96
C GLY A 217 20.32 11.30 9.73
N LYS A 218 19.10 10.90 10.10
CA LYS A 218 18.14 11.73 10.86
C LYS A 218 17.66 11.07 12.16
N GLY A 219 17.75 9.74 12.29
CA GLY A 219 17.42 8.98 13.50
C GLY A 219 16.01 8.39 13.51
N SER A 220 15.55 7.97 14.69
CA SER A 220 14.26 7.30 14.89
C SER A 220 13.10 8.30 15.00
N PHE A 221 12.02 8.10 14.23
CA PHE A 221 10.81 8.93 14.29
C PHE A 221 9.56 8.08 14.50
N PRO A 222 8.54 8.57 15.24
CA PRO A 222 7.23 7.92 15.28
C PRO A 222 6.59 7.96 13.89
N ASP A 223 6.06 6.83 13.41
CA ASP A 223 5.21 6.80 12.22
C ASP A 223 3.94 5.98 12.49
N LEU A 224 2.79 6.61 12.26
CA LEU A 224 1.49 6.01 12.49
C LEU A 224 1.14 4.92 11.45
N GLY A 225 1.66 5.03 10.23
CA GLY A 225 1.48 4.01 9.19
C GLY A 225 2.19 2.73 9.56
N VAL A 226 3.49 2.78 9.87
CA VAL A 226 4.25 1.60 10.31
C VAL A 226 3.68 1.02 11.61
N SER A 227 3.29 1.87 12.57
CA SER A 227 2.64 1.41 13.79
C SER A 227 1.33 0.67 13.51
N GLY A 228 0.49 1.18 12.62
CA GLY A 228 -0.77 0.54 12.23
C GLY A 228 -0.56 -0.77 11.45
N LEU A 229 0.44 -0.85 10.57
CA LEU A 229 0.79 -2.11 9.87
C LEU A 229 1.29 -3.18 10.85
N CYS A 230 2.15 -2.82 11.80
CA CYS A 230 2.59 -3.73 12.87
C CYS A 230 1.41 -4.21 13.73
N THR A 231 0.49 -3.29 14.05
CA THR A 231 -0.73 -3.59 14.81
C THR A 231 -1.63 -4.57 14.06
N TYR A 232 -1.86 -4.34 12.76
CA TYR A 232 -2.65 -5.22 11.91
C TYR A 232 -2.03 -6.62 11.80
N ALA A 233 -0.71 -6.71 11.62
CA ALA A 233 0.02 -7.97 11.58
C ALA A 233 -0.18 -8.81 12.86
N LEU A 234 -0.03 -8.18 14.03
CA LEU A 234 -0.20 -8.82 15.33
C LEU A 234 -1.67 -9.16 15.65
N ALA A 235 -2.62 -8.30 15.26
CA ALA A 235 -4.05 -8.52 15.48
C ALA A 235 -4.63 -9.61 14.57
N LYS A 236 -4.04 -9.84 13.39
CA LYS A 236 -4.40 -10.90 12.45
C LYS A 236 -3.52 -12.16 12.56
N ALA A 237 -2.66 -12.24 13.58
CA ALA A 237 -1.89 -13.45 13.88
C ALA A 237 -2.79 -14.68 14.08
N PRO A 238 -2.33 -15.91 13.78
CA PRO A 238 -3.10 -17.14 14.01
C PRO A 238 -3.53 -17.35 15.47
N ASP A 239 -2.69 -16.91 16.42
CA ASP A 239 -3.09 -16.63 17.80
C ASP A 239 -2.62 -15.23 18.23
N PRO A 240 -3.53 -14.25 18.38
CA PRO A 240 -3.17 -12.90 18.82
C PRO A 240 -3.04 -12.78 20.35
N LYS A 241 -3.43 -13.80 21.13
CA LYS A 241 -3.47 -13.72 22.61
C LYS A 241 -2.11 -13.40 23.26
N PRO A 242 -0.96 -13.95 22.81
CA PRO A 242 0.35 -13.59 23.37
C PRO A 242 0.67 -12.10 23.23
N TYR A 243 0.07 -11.42 22.25
CA TYR A 243 0.31 -10.02 21.93
C TYR A 243 -0.71 -9.06 22.56
N ALA A 244 -1.68 -9.53 23.35
CA ALA A 244 -2.79 -8.72 23.88
C ALA A 244 -2.32 -7.41 24.57
N ALA A 245 -1.23 -7.46 25.35
CA ALA A 245 -0.66 -6.26 25.98
C ALA A 245 0.00 -5.29 24.99
N HIS A 246 0.59 -5.80 23.89
CA HIS A 246 1.11 -4.97 22.80
C HIS A 246 -0.02 -4.33 22.01
N LEU A 247 -1.06 -5.10 21.70
CA LEU A 247 -2.26 -4.65 20.99
C LEU A 247 -2.99 -3.55 21.75
N ALA A 248 -3.18 -3.69 23.07
CA ALA A 248 -3.80 -2.65 23.90
C ALA A 248 -3.02 -1.32 23.92
N ARG A 249 -1.67 -1.37 23.96
CA ARG A 249 -0.84 -0.16 23.84
C ARG A 249 -0.90 0.43 22.44
N ALA A 250 -0.91 -0.40 21.41
CA ALA A 250 -0.98 0.03 20.02
C ALA A 250 -2.34 0.70 19.68
N GLU A 251 -3.44 0.15 20.19
CA GLU A 251 -4.77 0.75 20.14
C GLU A 251 -4.76 2.18 20.73
N ALA A 252 -4.24 2.33 21.95
CA ALA A 252 -4.12 3.63 22.60
C ALA A 252 -3.24 4.61 21.82
N TYR A 253 -2.14 4.14 21.22
CA TYR A 253 -1.27 4.95 20.36
C TYR A 253 -2.00 5.41 19.08
N ILE A 254 -2.73 4.53 18.40
CA ILE A 254 -3.49 4.88 17.20
C ILE A 254 -4.58 5.90 17.55
N LEU A 255 -5.36 5.66 18.61
CA LEU A 255 -6.42 6.57 19.06
C LEU A 255 -5.89 7.94 19.51
N LYS A 256 -4.70 8.01 20.14
CA LYS A 256 -4.03 9.28 20.49
C LYS A 256 -3.73 10.15 19.26
N ASN A 257 -3.52 9.55 18.09
CA ASN A 257 -3.24 10.25 16.83
C ASN A 257 -4.51 10.54 15.99
N SER A 258 -5.70 10.40 16.59
CA SER A 258 -6.97 10.80 15.98
C SER A 258 -7.09 12.31 15.83
N GLN A 259 -7.64 12.76 14.69
CA GLN A 259 -7.86 14.16 14.39
C GLN A 259 -9.35 14.53 14.42
N PRO A 260 -9.71 15.80 14.68
CA PRO A 260 -11.10 16.27 14.71
C PRO A 260 -11.86 16.10 13.37
N ASP A 261 -11.14 16.12 12.24
CA ASP A 261 -11.68 15.94 10.88
C ASP A 261 -11.98 14.48 10.52
N GLY A 262 -11.85 13.54 11.47
CA GLY A 262 -11.98 12.11 11.27
C GLY A 262 -10.70 11.40 10.84
N SER A 263 -9.69 12.13 10.36
CA SER A 263 -8.42 11.55 9.91
C SER A 263 -7.56 11.01 11.06
N PHE A 264 -6.51 10.27 10.70
CA PHE A 264 -5.44 9.88 11.60
C PHE A 264 -4.10 10.34 11.04
N CYS A 265 -3.34 11.10 11.83
CA CYS A 265 -1.97 11.48 11.49
C CYS A 265 -1.14 11.74 12.75
N ASP A 266 0.15 11.46 12.64
CA ASP A 266 1.17 11.91 13.58
C ASP A 266 1.44 13.42 13.44
N ALA A 267 2.24 13.97 14.36
CA ALA A 267 2.50 15.41 14.48
C ALA A 267 3.06 16.09 13.21
N GLY A 268 3.63 15.32 12.27
CA GLY A 268 4.07 15.85 10.98
C GLY A 268 2.94 16.18 10.01
N GLY A 269 1.71 15.71 10.26
CA GLY A 269 0.54 15.98 9.42
C GLY A 269 0.62 15.40 8.00
N VAL A 270 1.55 14.47 7.75
CA VAL A 270 1.89 13.95 6.42
C VAL A 270 1.47 12.49 6.22
N LEU A 271 1.13 12.17 4.97
CA LEU A 271 0.59 10.91 4.47
C LEU A 271 -0.83 10.63 5.01
N LYS A 272 -1.66 11.67 5.18
CA LYS A 272 -2.94 11.59 5.91
C LYS A 272 -3.89 10.48 5.42
N ASN A 273 -4.23 10.43 4.13
CA ASN A 273 -5.14 9.40 3.63
C ASN A 273 -4.59 7.97 3.85
N TYR A 274 -3.30 7.77 3.57
CA TYR A 274 -2.60 6.49 3.77
C TYR A 274 -2.63 6.04 5.24
N LYS A 275 -2.28 6.94 6.17
CA LYS A 275 -2.28 6.67 7.62
C LYS A 275 -3.70 6.47 8.17
N THR A 276 -4.68 7.21 7.67
CA THR A 276 -6.11 7.05 8.02
C THR A 276 -6.64 5.69 7.56
N SER A 277 -6.31 5.29 6.33
CA SER A 277 -6.71 3.99 5.78
C SER A 277 -6.11 2.82 6.58
N ILE A 278 -4.82 2.88 6.91
CA ILE A 278 -4.16 1.88 7.75
C ILE A 278 -4.72 1.87 9.18
N ALA A 279 -5.03 3.02 9.76
CA ALA A 279 -5.65 3.11 11.09
C ALA A 279 -7.05 2.45 11.11
N VAL A 280 -7.85 2.63 10.07
CA VAL A 280 -9.13 1.90 9.90
C VAL A 280 -8.90 0.39 9.88
N LEU A 281 -7.96 -0.09 9.06
CA LEU A 281 -7.63 -1.52 8.98
C LEU A 281 -7.21 -2.07 10.36
N ALA A 282 -6.32 -1.38 11.07
CA ALA A 282 -5.82 -1.79 12.37
C ALA A 282 -6.92 -1.79 13.45
N LEU A 283 -7.74 -0.75 13.54
CA LEU A 283 -8.84 -0.67 14.52
C LEU A 283 -9.93 -1.71 14.26
N THR A 284 -10.32 -1.93 12.99
CA THR A 284 -11.24 -3.02 12.62
C THR A 284 -10.63 -4.41 12.90
N ALA A 285 -9.31 -4.57 12.81
CA ALA A 285 -8.64 -5.83 13.14
C ALA A 285 -8.57 -6.09 14.66
N LEU A 286 -8.45 -5.03 15.48
CA LEU A 286 -8.44 -5.09 16.94
C LEU A 286 -9.83 -5.42 17.50
N ASP A 287 -10.82 -4.58 17.22
CA ASP A 287 -12.21 -4.76 17.65
C ASP A 287 -13.17 -3.93 16.78
N PRO A 288 -13.87 -4.56 15.81
CA PRO A 288 -14.75 -3.86 14.88
C PRO A 288 -16.04 -3.33 15.53
N VAL A 289 -16.40 -3.80 16.73
CA VAL A 289 -17.59 -3.33 17.46
C VAL A 289 -17.22 -2.11 18.30
N LYS A 290 -16.17 -2.21 19.10
CA LYS A 290 -15.65 -1.12 19.97
C LYS A 290 -15.22 0.10 19.18
N HIS A 291 -14.63 -0.06 18.00
CA HIS A 291 -14.08 1.05 17.21
C HIS A 291 -15.00 1.57 16.11
N LYS A 292 -16.21 1.02 15.97
CA LYS A 292 -17.15 1.29 14.88
C LYS A 292 -17.31 2.79 14.57
N ASP A 293 -17.64 3.61 15.57
CA ASP A 293 -17.95 5.02 15.34
C ASP A 293 -16.72 5.82 14.88
N ARG A 294 -15.53 5.51 15.41
CA ARG A 294 -14.29 6.16 14.97
C ARG A 294 -13.85 5.67 13.58
N VAL A 295 -14.07 4.39 13.28
CA VAL A 295 -13.86 3.83 11.94
C VAL A 295 -14.78 4.48 10.91
N ILE A 296 -16.03 4.78 11.26
CA ILE A 296 -16.97 5.52 10.41
C ILE A 296 -16.49 6.96 10.15
N GLN A 297 -16.06 7.68 11.19
CA GLN A 297 -15.50 9.03 11.01
C GLN A 297 -14.28 9.04 10.07
N ALA A 298 -13.39 8.06 10.20
CA ALA A 298 -12.22 7.92 9.35
C ALA A 298 -12.55 7.49 7.92
N ARG A 299 -13.55 6.62 7.73
CA ARG A 299 -14.12 6.27 6.42
C ARG A 299 -14.68 7.51 5.72
N ASP A 300 -15.43 8.33 6.44
CA ASP A 300 -16.09 9.52 5.86
C ASP A 300 -15.05 10.59 5.48
N TYR A 301 -13.96 10.71 6.26
CA TYR A 301 -12.77 11.47 5.83
C TYR A 301 -12.17 10.92 4.53
N ILE A 302 -11.89 9.61 4.46
CA ILE A 302 -11.31 8.97 3.26
C ILE A 302 -12.17 9.26 2.03
N LEU A 303 -13.49 9.03 2.11
CA LEU A 303 -14.46 9.35 1.05
C LEU A 303 -14.39 10.82 0.60
N GLY A 304 -14.22 11.75 1.54
CA GLY A 304 -14.03 13.18 1.27
C GLY A 304 -12.77 13.51 0.45
N THR A 305 -11.75 12.64 0.44
CA THR A 305 -10.50 12.84 -0.30
C THR A 305 -10.50 12.27 -1.73
N GLN A 306 -11.53 11.50 -2.12
CA GLN A 306 -11.61 10.90 -3.45
C GLN A 306 -11.66 11.99 -4.54
N LYS A 307 -10.84 11.83 -5.58
CA LYS A 307 -10.74 12.81 -6.67
C LYS A 307 -12.01 12.79 -7.52
N LYS A 308 -12.53 13.97 -7.87
CA LYS A 308 -13.83 14.11 -8.55
C LYS A 308 -13.72 14.29 -10.07
N ASP A 309 -12.55 14.70 -10.55
CA ASP A 309 -12.35 15.22 -11.90
C ASP A 309 -10.93 14.98 -12.46
N GLY A 310 -10.77 15.31 -13.74
CA GLY A 310 -9.52 15.19 -14.47
C GLY A 310 -8.99 13.74 -14.58
N ILE A 311 -7.71 13.63 -14.89
CA ILE A 311 -6.99 12.36 -15.05
C ILE A 311 -6.87 11.56 -13.74
N TRP A 312 -7.09 12.22 -12.59
CA TRP A 312 -6.98 11.61 -11.25
C TRP A 312 -8.31 11.08 -10.72
N ARG A 313 -9.43 11.34 -11.42
CA ARG A 313 -10.81 11.05 -10.96
C ARG A 313 -10.95 9.62 -10.45
N GLY A 314 -11.62 9.49 -9.31
CA GLY A 314 -11.94 8.24 -8.63
C GLY A 314 -10.81 7.66 -7.79
N GLY A 315 -9.57 8.11 -8.01
CA GLY A 315 -8.42 7.70 -7.21
C GLY A 315 -8.33 8.47 -5.89
N PHE A 316 -7.46 7.96 -5.02
CA PHE A 316 -7.07 8.59 -3.77
C PHE A 316 -5.58 8.92 -3.82
N GLY A 317 -5.20 10.04 -3.20
CA GLY A 317 -3.80 10.43 -3.00
C GLY A 317 -3.56 10.71 -1.52
N TYR A 318 -2.37 11.20 -1.16
CA TYR A 318 -2.09 11.54 0.25
C TYR A 318 -3.00 12.65 0.80
N GLY A 319 -3.48 13.57 -0.06
CA GLY A 319 -4.56 14.51 0.25
C GLY A 319 -4.16 15.70 1.13
N ASP A 320 -2.85 15.93 1.27
CA ASP A 320 -2.27 16.81 2.28
C ASP A 320 -1.08 17.61 1.73
N VAL A 321 -0.49 18.45 2.58
CA VAL A 321 0.72 19.23 2.27
C VAL A 321 1.93 18.45 2.78
N ASN A 322 2.98 18.31 1.95
CA ASN A 322 4.21 17.65 2.38
C ASN A 322 5.14 18.59 3.17
N THR A 323 6.26 18.07 3.68
CA THR A 323 7.24 18.83 4.48
C THR A 323 7.94 19.98 3.74
N ARG A 324 7.69 20.17 2.44
CA ARG A 324 8.19 21.28 1.62
C ARG A 324 7.12 22.33 1.32
N GLY A 325 5.90 22.18 1.85
CA GLY A 325 4.77 23.07 1.54
C GLY A 325 4.04 22.72 0.23
N GLU A 326 4.39 21.60 -0.43
CA GLU A 326 3.76 21.21 -1.70
C GLU A 326 2.47 20.41 -1.44
N ILE A 327 1.39 20.77 -2.13
CA ILE A 327 0.11 20.05 -2.09
C ILE A 327 0.26 18.71 -2.83
N ARG A 328 -0.10 17.60 -2.18
CA ARG A 328 -0.14 16.25 -2.78
C ARG A 328 -1.55 15.94 -3.27
N ASP A 329 -1.92 16.62 -4.35
CA ASP A 329 -3.24 16.56 -4.98
C ASP A 329 -3.44 15.34 -5.90
N LYS A 330 -2.37 14.77 -6.46
CA LYS A 330 -2.41 13.62 -7.38
C LYS A 330 -2.81 12.34 -6.67
N ALA A 331 -3.68 11.56 -7.32
CA ALA A 331 -4.01 10.21 -6.88
C ALA A 331 -2.96 9.19 -7.35
N ASP A 332 -2.81 8.10 -6.60
CA ASP A 332 -2.00 6.95 -6.98
C ASP A 332 -2.66 5.63 -6.56
N LEU A 333 -2.20 4.53 -7.17
CA LEU A 333 -2.85 3.24 -6.99
C LEU A 333 -2.61 2.64 -5.59
N SER A 334 -1.48 2.95 -4.93
CA SER A 334 -1.20 2.49 -3.56
C SER A 334 -2.13 3.13 -2.53
N ASN A 335 -2.32 4.46 -2.60
CA ASN A 335 -3.29 5.17 -1.77
C ASN A 335 -4.72 4.74 -2.09
N THR A 336 -5.04 4.48 -3.36
CA THR A 336 -6.37 4.01 -3.79
C THR A 336 -6.69 2.63 -3.23
N ASP A 337 -5.74 1.69 -3.26
CA ASP A 337 -5.90 0.36 -2.70
C ASP A 337 -6.10 0.36 -1.19
N PHE A 338 -5.23 1.05 -0.44
CA PHE A 338 -5.41 1.17 1.01
C PHE A 338 -6.74 1.85 1.36
N ALA A 339 -7.15 2.88 0.63
CA ALA A 339 -8.45 3.53 0.80
C ALA A 339 -9.60 2.54 0.55
N VAL A 340 -9.63 1.83 -0.59
CA VAL A 340 -10.66 0.85 -0.92
C VAL A 340 -10.73 -0.29 0.11
N GLN A 341 -9.59 -0.79 0.57
CA GLN A 341 -9.54 -1.78 1.67
C GLN A 341 -10.13 -1.22 2.97
N ALA A 342 -9.83 0.03 3.33
CA ALA A 342 -10.40 0.69 4.49
C ALA A 342 -11.92 0.92 4.35
N LEU A 343 -12.41 1.29 3.17
CA LEU A 343 -13.84 1.39 2.88
C LEU A 343 -14.54 0.03 3.07
N VAL A 344 -13.98 -1.06 2.54
CA VAL A 344 -14.51 -2.43 2.75
C VAL A 344 -14.48 -2.80 4.25
N ALA A 345 -13.34 -2.60 4.93
CA ALA A 345 -13.17 -2.93 6.35
C ALA A 345 -14.06 -2.09 7.29
N SER A 346 -14.44 -0.88 6.88
CA SER A 346 -15.40 -0.03 7.61
C SER A 346 -16.86 -0.44 7.42
N GLY A 347 -17.15 -1.42 6.58
CA GLY A 347 -18.51 -1.86 6.26
C GLY A 347 -19.27 -0.90 5.35
N LEU A 348 -18.59 -0.16 4.46
CA LEU A 348 -19.26 0.65 3.44
C LEU A 348 -20.10 -0.27 2.51
N PRO A 349 -21.37 0.09 2.19
CA PRO A 349 -22.22 -0.70 1.31
C PRO A 349 -21.58 -0.94 -0.07
N LYS A 350 -21.68 -2.17 -0.60
CA LYS A 350 -21.01 -2.59 -1.84
C LYS A 350 -21.48 -1.83 -3.10
N ASP A 351 -22.67 -1.27 -3.05
CA ASP A 351 -23.30 -0.44 -4.09
C ASP A 351 -22.94 1.05 -3.98
N HIS A 352 -22.13 1.45 -2.98
CA HIS A 352 -21.72 2.84 -2.81
C HIS A 352 -20.89 3.35 -4.01
N PRO A 353 -21.21 4.53 -4.58
CA PRO A 353 -20.61 5.01 -5.83
C PRO A 353 -19.08 5.18 -5.80
N ALA A 354 -18.48 5.33 -4.61
CA ALA A 354 -17.02 5.41 -4.45
C ALA A 354 -16.28 4.20 -5.03
N TYR A 355 -16.87 2.99 -5.01
CA TYR A 355 -16.26 1.80 -5.63
C TYR A 355 -16.28 1.88 -7.17
N ALA A 356 -17.39 2.34 -7.75
CA ALA A 356 -17.49 2.58 -9.20
C ALA A 356 -16.50 3.65 -9.68
N GLU A 357 -16.28 4.69 -8.86
CA GLU A 357 -15.26 5.71 -9.15
C GLU A 357 -13.83 5.15 -8.99
N ALA A 358 -13.54 4.34 -7.97
CA ALA A 358 -12.25 3.66 -7.85
C ALA A 358 -11.95 2.76 -9.05
N ILE A 359 -12.95 2.04 -9.59
CA ILE A 359 -12.82 1.24 -10.83
C ILE A 359 -12.35 2.10 -12.01
N ARG A 360 -12.91 3.31 -12.20
CA ARG A 360 -12.46 4.24 -13.26
C ARG A 360 -10.98 4.60 -13.13
N PHE A 361 -10.49 4.78 -11.91
CA PHE A 361 -9.10 5.15 -11.67
C PHE A 361 -8.13 4.00 -11.95
N ILE A 362 -8.48 2.77 -11.53
CA ILE A 362 -7.65 1.58 -11.80
C ILE A 362 -7.59 1.31 -13.32
N GLU A 363 -8.71 1.45 -14.01
CA GLU A 363 -8.79 1.36 -15.47
C GLU A 363 -7.90 2.42 -16.15
N ALA A 364 -7.88 3.66 -15.63
CA ALA A 364 -6.98 4.70 -16.10
C ALA A 364 -5.49 4.37 -15.83
N CYS A 365 -5.17 3.60 -14.78
CA CYS A 365 -3.81 3.13 -14.48
C CYS A 365 -3.38 1.91 -15.32
N GLN A 366 -4.32 1.12 -15.83
CA GLN A 366 -4.05 -0.09 -16.62
C GLN A 366 -3.35 0.27 -17.95
N ASN A 367 -2.47 -0.59 -18.44
CA ASN A 367 -1.78 -0.42 -19.72
C ASN A 367 -2.65 -0.97 -20.85
N ARG A 368 -3.63 -0.14 -21.22
CA ARG A 368 -4.75 -0.44 -22.10
C ARG A 368 -5.22 0.81 -22.84
N SER A 369 -5.61 0.65 -24.09
CA SER A 369 -5.99 1.75 -24.99
C SER A 369 -7.43 2.22 -24.87
N GLU A 370 -8.32 1.49 -24.17
CA GLU A 370 -9.74 1.85 -24.07
C GLU A 370 -10.00 3.18 -23.33
N ASN A 371 -9.08 3.64 -22.47
CA ASN A 371 -9.20 4.93 -21.81
C ASN A 371 -8.66 6.06 -22.69
N ALA A 372 -9.52 6.59 -23.58
CA ALA A 372 -9.18 7.66 -24.52
C ALA A 372 -8.60 8.94 -23.86
N THR A 373 -9.00 9.27 -22.63
CA THR A 373 -8.45 10.43 -21.88
C THR A 373 -7.00 10.19 -21.49
N VAL A 374 -6.65 8.98 -21.05
CA VAL A 374 -5.26 8.58 -20.77
C VAL A 374 -4.44 8.53 -22.04
N VAL A 375 -4.96 7.93 -23.12
CA VAL A 375 -4.26 7.85 -24.42
C VAL A 375 -3.93 9.25 -24.95
N GLY A 376 -4.89 10.17 -24.95
CA GLY A 376 -4.65 11.55 -25.38
C GLY A 376 -3.63 12.30 -24.51
N ALA A 377 -3.67 12.10 -23.19
CA ALA A 377 -2.72 12.71 -22.26
C ALA A 377 -1.29 12.14 -22.40
N LEU A 378 -1.15 10.82 -22.67
CA LEU A 378 0.14 10.19 -22.93
C LEU A 378 0.73 10.65 -24.28
N ALA A 379 -0.10 10.80 -25.31
CA ALA A 379 0.34 11.22 -26.64
C ALA A 379 1.08 12.58 -26.63
N ALA A 380 0.67 13.50 -25.74
CA ALA A 380 1.34 14.79 -25.54
C ALA A 380 2.81 14.69 -25.07
N PHE A 381 3.24 13.52 -24.57
CA PHE A 381 4.62 13.24 -24.14
C PHE A 381 5.35 12.27 -25.09
N ASN A 382 4.84 12.06 -26.31
CA ASN A 382 5.22 10.96 -27.21
C ASN A 382 5.11 9.58 -26.53
N MET A 383 4.05 9.38 -25.75
CA MET A 383 3.80 8.13 -25.04
C MET A 383 2.48 7.46 -25.44
N ALA A 384 2.39 6.16 -25.20
CA ALA A 384 1.19 5.35 -25.33
C ALA A 384 1.15 4.28 -24.22
N PRO A 385 -0.02 3.67 -23.92
CA PRO A 385 -0.07 2.48 -23.08
C PRO A 385 0.65 1.31 -23.77
N LEU A 386 1.10 0.34 -22.99
CA LEU A 386 1.87 -0.81 -23.51
C LEU A 386 1.00 -1.93 -24.11
N GLU A 387 -0.32 -1.85 -23.98
CA GLU A 387 -1.27 -2.93 -24.28
C GLU A 387 -0.90 -4.29 -23.65
N ASP A 388 -0.19 -4.28 -22.52
CA ASP A 388 0.26 -5.50 -21.82
C ASP A 388 -0.77 -6.01 -20.78
N GLY A 389 -1.83 -5.25 -20.50
CA GLY A 389 -2.86 -5.60 -19.52
C GLY A 389 -2.47 -5.40 -18.05
N GLY A 390 -1.19 -5.15 -17.76
CA GLY A 390 -0.71 -4.84 -16.41
C GLY A 390 -1.04 -3.40 -15.99
N ILE A 391 -0.63 -3.01 -14.78
CA ILE A 391 -1.07 -1.75 -14.16
C ILE A 391 0.13 -0.91 -13.68
N LYS A 392 0.04 0.41 -13.91
CA LYS A 392 1.02 1.43 -13.54
C LYS A 392 0.70 2.06 -12.17
N TYR A 393 1.67 2.74 -11.55
CA TYR A 393 1.47 3.47 -10.29
C TYR A 393 0.45 4.63 -10.41
N THR A 394 0.40 5.27 -11.59
CA THR A 394 -0.60 6.29 -11.94
C THR A 394 -1.01 6.17 -13.42
N PRO A 395 -2.09 6.85 -13.85
CA PRO A 395 -2.48 6.89 -15.26
C PRO A 395 -1.39 7.44 -16.20
N LEU A 396 -0.62 8.43 -15.73
CA LEU A 396 0.45 9.08 -16.49
C LEU A 396 1.85 8.58 -16.12
N ALA A 397 1.95 7.34 -15.64
CA ALA A 397 3.15 6.69 -15.13
C ALA A 397 3.68 7.20 -13.78
N SER A 398 4.63 6.43 -13.22
CA SER A 398 5.35 6.80 -11.99
C SER A 398 6.34 7.93 -12.23
N GLY A 399 6.67 8.71 -11.19
CA GLY A 399 7.63 9.81 -11.27
C GLY A 399 9.11 9.40 -11.47
N ASP A 400 9.42 8.12 -11.69
CA ASP A 400 10.76 7.69 -12.10
C ASP A 400 10.86 7.75 -13.63
N ALA A 401 11.33 8.89 -14.14
CA ALA A 401 11.36 9.19 -15.57
C ALA A 401 12.21 8.22 -16.43
N ASN A 402 13.01 7.37 -15.77
CA ASN A 402 13.89 6.38 -16.39
C ASN A 402 13.19 5.05 -16.69
N LEU A 403 12.00 4.79 -16.12
CA LEU A 403 11.20 3.61 -16.42
C LEU A 403 10.33 3.85 -17.65
N LYS A 404 10.93 3.70 -18.84
CA LYS A 404 10.27 3.80 -20.14
C LYS A 404 10.72 2.68 -21.07
N VAL A 405 9.80 2.21 -21.89
CA VAL A 405 9.94 1.13 -22.87
C VAL A 405 9.71 1.72 -24.25
N ASP A 406 10.54 1.38 -25.23
CA ASP A 406 10.34 1.81 -26.61
C ASP A 406 9.28 0.94 -27.31
N LEU A 407 8.34 1.58 -28.00
CA LEU A 407 7.31 0.93 -28.78
C LEU A 407 7.72 0.86 -30.27
N PRO A 408 7.22 -0.12 -31.05
CA PRO A 408 7.59 -0.29 -32.46
C PRO A 408 7.28 0.92 -33.35
N ASP A 409 6.38 1.81 -32.94
CA ASP A 409 5.98 3.02 -33.64
C ASP A 409 6.80 4.27 -33.26
N GLY A 410 7.85 4.11 -32.44
CA GLY A 410 8.71 5.20 -31.98
C GLY A 410 8.15 6.00 -30.80
N LYS A 411 6.99 5.62 -30.25
CA LYS A 411 6.51 6.13 -28.95
C LYS A 411 7.23 5.43 -27.80
N LYS A 412 7.02 5.92 -26.58
CA LYS A 412 7.43 5.24 -25.35
C LYS A 412 6.23 4.83 -24.51
N GLY A 413 6.28 3.71 -23.82
CA GLY A 413 5.31 3.37 -22.78
C GLY A 413 5.97 3.25 -21.40
N ALA A 414 5.17 3.39 -20.35
CA ALA A 414 5.66 3.15 -18.99
C ALA A 414 5.34 1.71 -18.57
N PRO A 415 6.31 0.97 -17.99
CA PRO A 415 6.11 -0.42 -17.63
C PRO A 415 5.03 -0.56 -16.56
N SER A 416 4.18 -1.56 -16.76
CA SER A 416 3.39 -2.15 -15.68
C SER A 416 4.33 -2.72 -14.62
N SER A 417 3.99 -2.61 -13.33
CA SER A 417 4.80 -3.22 -12.27
C SER A 417 4.07 -4.35 -11.55
N GLY A 418 4.83 -5.28 -10.97
CA GLY A 418 4.27 -6.39 -10.21
C GLY A 418 3.44 -5.92 -9.03
N SER A 419 4.02 -5.04 -8.23
CA SER A 419 3.32 -4.50 -7.05
C SER A 419 1.99 -3.84 -7.44
N MET A 420 1.98 -3.03 -8.51
CA MET A 420 0.80 -2.29 -8.95
C MET A 420 -0.23 -3.16 -9.67
N THR A 421 0.19 -4.18 -10.42
CA THR A 421 -0.74 -5.10 -11.08
C THR A 421 -1.49 -5.97 -10.07
N TYR A 422 -0.80 -6.48 -9.03
CA TYR A 422 -1.47 -7.14 -7.91
C TYR A 422 -2.38 -6.19 -7.12
N THR A 423 -1.92 -4.97 -6.82
CA THR A 423 -2.73 -3.94 -6.15
C THR A 423 -4.01 -3.62 -6.92
N GLY A 424 -3.93 -3.42 -8.25
CA GLY A 424 -5.11 -3.13 -9.07
C GLY A 424 -6.06 -4.33 -9.21
N LEU A 425 -5.53 -5.57 -9.33
CA LEU A 425 -6.34 -6.78 -9.28
C LEU A 425 -7.14 -6.88 -7.97
N LEU A 426 -6.46 -6.70 -6.83
CA LEU A 426 -7.09 -6.68 -5.51
C LEU A 426 -8.18 -5.60 -5.41
N THR A 427 -7.88 -4.40 -5.91
CA THR A 427 -8.80 -3.26 -5.84
C THR A 427 -10.04 -3.49 -6.73
N PHE A 428 -9.90 -4.11 -7.92
CA PHE A 428 -11.04 -4.52 -8.74
C PHE A 428 -11.95 -5.51 -8.01
N ILE A 429 -11.38 -6.55 -7.38
CA ILE A 429 -12.14 -7.56 -6.62
C ILE A 429 -12.87 -6.89 -5.45
N TYR A 430 -12.19 -6.02 -4.70
CA TYR A 430 -12.77 -5.34 -3.53
C TYR A 430 -13.84 -4.30 -3.90
N ALA A 431 -13.74 -3.70 -5.09
CA ALA A 431 -14.77 -2.86 -5.68
C ALA A 431 -15.93 -3.65 -6.34
N GLY A 432 -15.91 -4.99 -6.29
CA GLY A 432 -16.99 -5.86 -6.74
C GLY A 432 -16.98 -6.22 -8.23
N VAL A 433 -15.87 -6.01 -8.94
CA VAL A 433 -15.73 -6.44 -10.34
C VAL A 433 -15.62 -7.96 -10.42
N HIS A 434 -16.33 -8.59 -11.37
CA HIS A 434 -16.31 -10.04 -11.54
C HIS A 434 -14.97 -10.54 -12.09
N LYS A 435 -14.59 -11.78 -11.77
CA LYS A 435 -13.36 -12.41 -12.29
C LYS A 435 -13.26 -12.39 -13.81
N ASP A 436 -14.37 -12.64 -14.48
CA ASP A 436 -14.44 -12.74 -15.95
C ASP A 436 -14.45 -11.36 -16.65
N ASP A 437 -14.39 -10.25 -15.90
CA ASP A 437 -14.26 -8.92 -16.50
C ASP A 437 -12.94 -8.83 -17.28
N PRO A 438 -12.92 -8.35 -18.54
CA PRO A 438 -11.70 -8.26 -19.34
C PRO A 438 -10.57 -7.47 -18.68
N ARG A 439 -10.84 -6.55 -17.75
CA ARG A 439 -9.83 -5.78 -17.00
C ARG A 439 -9.18 -6.61 -15.90
N VAL A 440 -9.97 -7.48 -15.26
CA VAL A 440 -9.49 -8.44 -14.25
C VAL A 440 -8.68 -9.55 -14.91
N GLN A 441 -9.18 -10.14 -16.01
CA GLN A 441 -8.44 -11.16 -16.77
C GLN A 441 -7.11 -10.61 -17.32
N ALA A 442 -7.09 -9.41 -17.92
CA ALA A 442 -5.86 -8.81 -18.42
C ALA A 442 -4.79 -8.58 -17.33
N ALA A 443 -5.20 -8.17 -16.13
CA ALA A 443 -4.29 -8.04 -14.99
C ALA A 443 -3.77 -9.41 -14.49
N TYR A 444 -4.65 -10.43 -14.45
CA TYR A 444 -4.29 -11.79 -14.04
C TYR A 444 -3.37 -12.49 -15.05
N ASP A 445 -3.59 -12.30 -16.35
CA ASP A 445 -2.71 -12.84 -17.40
C ASP A 445 -1.35 -12.16 -17.42
N TRP A 446 -1.29 -10.84 -17.15
CA TRP A 446 -0.02 -10.15 -16.91
C TRP A 446 0.72 -10.75 -15.70
N ILE A 447 0.01 -10.99 -14.58
CA ILE A 447 0.55 -11.64 -13.38
C ILE A 447 1.13 -13.02 -13.69
N ARG A 448 0.40 -13.86 -14.44
CA ARG A 448 0.83 -15.20 -14.86
C ARG A 448 2.04 -15.17 -15.81
N SER A 449 2.15 -14.13 -16.63
CA SER A 449 3.25 -13.92 -17.57
C SER A 449 4.52 -13.36 -16.93
N HIS A 450 4.39 -12.67 -15.78
CA HIS A 450 5.49 -12.05 -15.05
C HIS A 450 5.71 -12.66 -13.66
N TYR A 451 5.25 -13.89 -13.45
CA TYR A 451 5.31 -14.55 -12.14
C TYR A 451 6.75 -14.84 -11.71
N THR A 452 7.17 -14.17 -10.64
CA THR A 452 8.46 -14.40 -9.98
C THR A 452 8.40 -13.95 -8.53
N LEU A 453 9.39 -14.34 -7.75
CA LEU A 453 9.60 -13.86 -6.38
C LEU A 453 11.01 -13.28 -6.18
N GLU A 454 11.84 -13.28 -7.24
CA GLU A 454 13.22 -12.81 -7.16
C GLU A 454 13.34 -11.29 -7.21
N GLU A 455 12.36 -10.61 -7.81
CA GLU A 455 12.31 -9.15 -7.97
C GLU A 455 10.85 -8.66 -7.99
N ASN A 456 10.64 -7.34 -7.99
CA ASN A 456 9.35 -6.73 -8.33
C ASN A 456 9.33 -6.44 -9.85
N PRO A 457 8.57 -7.22 -10.66
CA PRO A 457 8.61 -7.12 -12.12
C PRO A 457 8.28 -5.72 -12.63
N GLY A 458 8.87 -5.35 -13.76
CA GLY A 458 8.66 -4.04 -14.40
C GLY A 458 9.41 -2.85 -13.77
N LEU A 459 10.08 -3.04 -12.62
CA LEU A 459 10.91 -1.99 -11.99
C LEU A 459 12.40 -2.07 -12.34
N ARG A 460 12.81 -3.09 -13.11
CA ARG A 460 14.20 -3.23 -13.57
C ARG A 460 14.52 -2.18 -14.63
N SER A 461 15.62 -1.47 -14.41
CA SER A 461 16.24 -0.52 -15.33
C SER A 461 17.76 -0.75 -15.41
N GLU A 462 18.47 0.09 -16.16
CA GLU A 462 19.94 0.06 -16.27
C GLU A 462 20.66 0.17 -14.92
N LYS A 463 20.02 0.75 -13.90
CA LYS A 463 20.57 0.83 -12.54
C LYS A 463 20.60 -0.56 -11.89
N PRO A 464 21.77 -1.08 -11.46
CA PRO A 464 21.85 -2.35 -10.74
C PRO A 464 20.96 -2.37 -9.49
N GLY A 465 20.31 -3.49 -9.22
CA GLY A 465 19.42 -3.67 -8.06
C GLY A 465 18.06 -2.95 -8.15
N SER A 466 17.75 -2.26 -9.25
CA SER A 466 16.46 -1.58 -9.50
C SER A 466 15.24 -2.51 -9.36
N GLY A 467 15.32 -3.75 -9.85
CA GLY A 467 14.25 -4.76 -9.67
C GLY A 467 13.98 -5.12 -8.19
N GLN A 468 14.90 -4.85 -7.26
CA GLN A 468 14.67 -5.09 -5.82
C GLN A 468 13.87 -3.96 -5.13
N MET A 469 13.48 -2.89 -5.83
CA MET A 469 12.72 -1.79 -5.20
C MET A 469 11.30 -2.24 -4.81
N GLY A 470 10.92 -2.04 -3.54
CA GLY A 470 9.55 -2.35 -3.08
C GLY A 470 9.22 -3.85 -3.09
N LEU A 471 10.19 -4.71 -2.80
CA LEU A 471 10.10 -6.17 -2.90
C LEU A 471 9.19 -6.77 -1.81
N TYR A 472 9.23 -6.25 -0.59
CA TYR A 472 8.38 -6.75 0.49
C TYR A 472 6.95 -6.21 0.41
N TYR A 473 6.78 -4.97 -0.06
CA TYR A 473 5.48 -4.47 -0.46
C TYR A 473 4.91 -5.27 -1.64
N TYR A 474 5.73 -5.65 -2.62
CA TYR A 474 5.35 -6.56 -3.70
C TYR A 474 4.87 -7.93 -3.17
N TYR A 475 5.62 -8.58 -2.28
CA TYR A 475 5.19 -9.83 -1.63
C TYR A 475 3.86 -9.66 -0.88
N HIS A 476 3.63 -8.52 -0.24
CA HIS A 476 2.39 -8.23 0.45
C HIS A 476 1.20 -8.03 -0.50
N THR A 477 1.38 -7.33 -1.63
CA THR A 477 0.28 -7.15 -2.60
C THR A 477 0.02 -8.45 -3.38
N PHE A 478 1.06 -9.21 -3.73
CA PHE A 478 0.99 -10.59 -4.26
C PHE A 478 0.10 -11.47 -3.36
N ALA A 479 0.41 -11.55 -2.06
CA ALA A 479 -0.32 -12.41 -1.12
C ALA A 479 -1.81 -12.03 -1.04
N LYS A 480 -2.12 -10.74 -0.89
CA LYS A 480 -3.50 -10.25 -0.79
C LYS A 480 -4.30 -10.46 -2.07
N ALA A 481 -3.70 -10.17 -3.22
CA ALA A 481 -4.37 -10.26 -4.50
C ALA A 481 -4.69 -11.71 -4.86
N LEU A 482 -3.78 -12.65 -4.61
CA LEU A 482 -4.02 -14.08 -4.88
C LEU A 482 -4.93 -14.74 -3.85
N ASP A 483 -4.88 -14.34 -2.57
CA ASP A 483 -5.86 -14.73 -1.55
C ASP A 483 -7.28 -14.27 -1.93
N ALA A 484 -7.43 -13.00 -2.33
CA ALA A 484 -8.69 -12.44 -2.80
C ALA A 484 -9.16 -13.03 -4.15
N TYR A 485 -8.24 -13.42 -5.03
CA TYR A 485 -8.54 -14.13 -6.27
C TYR A 485 -8.98 -15.58 -5.99
N GLY A 486 -8.50 -16.20 -4.91
CA GLY A 486 -9.10 -17.42 -4.36
C GLY A 486 -8.86 -18.70 -5.16
N GLU A 487 -7.76 -18.79 -5.91
CA GLU A 487 -7.33 -20.02 -6.61
C GLU A 487 -6.05 -20.56 -5.99
N ALA A 488 -5.98 -21.84 -5.64
CA ALA A 488 -4.83 -22.43 -4.93
C ALA A 488 -3.55 -22.55 -5.80
N THR A 489 -3.71 -22.51 -7.12
CA THR A 489 -2.61 -22.63 -8.09
C THR A 489 -2.88 -21.73 -9.28
N LEU A 490 -1.82 -21.18 -9.88
CA LEU A 490 -1.89 -20.46 -11.16
C LEU A 490 -0.97 -21.12 -12.20
N LYS A 491 -1.31 -21.00 -13.48
CA LYS A 491 -0.45 -21.45 -14.60
C LYS A 491 0.39 -20.31 -15.13
N THR A 492 1.72 -20.44 -15.07
CA THR A 492 2.67 -19.44 -15.60
C THR A 492 2.83 -19.54 -17.12
N ALA A 493 3.44 -18.54 -17.75
CA ALA A 493 3.58 -18.48 -19.22
C ALA A 493 4.44 -19.61 -19.83
N ASP A 494 5.33 -20.23 -19.05
CA ASP A 494 6.07 -21.44 -19.40
C ASP A 494 5.22 -22.74 -19.30
N GLY A 495 3.94 -22.61 -18.91
CA GLY A 495 3.01 -23.72 -18.73
C GLY A 495 3.08 -24.39 -17.35
N ALA A 496 4.01 -24.02 -16.48
CA ALA A 496 4.13 -24.61 -15.15
C ALA A 496 2.94 -24.25 -14.25
N SER A 497 2.51 -25.18 -13.39
CA SER A 497 1.50 -24.91 -12.37
C SER A 497 2.20 -24.56 -11.05
N ARG A 498 1.89 -23.41 -10.47
CA ARG A 498 2.55 -22.85 -9.30
C ARG A 498 1.58 -22.77 -8.12
N ALA A 499 1.93 -23.45 -7.02
CA ALA A 499 1.24 -23.33 -5.74
C ALA A 499 1.74 -22.07 -5.02
N TRP A 500 1.25 -20.90 -5.43
CA TRP A 500 1.80 -19.59 -5.08
C TRP A 500 2.00 -19.36 -3.57
N ALA A 501 1.14 -19.93 -2.73
CA ALA A 501 1.26 -19.81 -1.28
C ALA A 501 2.49 -20.55 -0.74
N LYS A 502 2.85 -21.71 -1.32
CA LYS A 502 4.06 -22.46 -0.97
C LYS A 502 5.31 -21.74 -1.46
N ASP A 503 5.28 -21.24 -2.70
CA ASP A 503 6.37 -20.46 -3.28
C ASP A 503 6.71 -19.23 -2.42
N LEU A 504 5.70 -18.42 -2.05
CA LEU A 504 5.92 -17.23 -1.24
C LEU A 504 6.32 -17.56 0.20
N ALA A 505 5.77 -18.63 0.80
CA ALA A 505 6.20 -19.10 2.11
C ALA A 505 7.68 -19.49 2.13
N ALA A 506 8.12 -20.28 1.14
CA ALA A 506 9.50 -20.71 1.03
C ALA A 506 10.46 -19.53 0.81
N GLU A 507 10.08 -18.54 -0.01
CA GLU A 507 10.88 -17.34 -0.23
C GLU A 507 10.99 -16.46 1.03
N LEU A 508 9.89 -16.26 1.75
CA LEU A 508 9.90 -15.51 3.01
C LEU A 508 10.77 -16.20 4.07
N ILE A 509 10.65 -17.52 4.24
CA ILE A 509 11.52 -18.30 5.14
C ILE A 509 12.99 -18.14 4.73
N ARG A 510 13.31 -18.29 3.44
CA ARG A 510 14.68 -18.19 2.91
C ARG A 510 15.33 -16.82 3.13
N ARG A 511 14.55 -15.74 3.06
CA ARG A 511 15.03 -14.36 3.28
C ARG A 511 15.03 -13.92 4.76
N GLN A 512 14.44 -14.70 5.67
CA GLN A 512 14.32 -14.29 7.07
C GLN A 512 15.68 -14.31 7.78
N LYS A 513 15.96 -13.27 8.55
CA LYS A 513 17.14 -13.22 9.42
C LYS A 513 16.95 -14.10 10.66
N PRO A 514 18.04 -14.51 11.34
CA PRO A 514 17.96 -15.33 12.56
C PRO A 514 17.08 -14.75 13.68
N ASP A 515 16.95 -13.41 13.75
CA ASP A 515 16.12 -12.68 14.73
C ASP A 515 14.62 -12.61 14.37
N GLY A 516 14.20 -13.18 13.24
CA GLY A 516 12.83 -13.15 12.76
C GLY A 516 12.50 -11.99 11.83
N SER A 517 13.40 -11.01 11.68
CA SER A 517 13.16 -9.85 10.83
C SER A 517 13.50 -10.10 9.37
N TRP A 518 12.99 -9.22 8.52
CA TRP A 518 13.50 -9.01 7.17
C TRP A 518 14.11 -7.63 7.03
N VAL A 519 14.89 -7.41 5.98
CA VAL A 519 15.30 -6.09 5.48
C VAL A 519 15.40 -6.17 3.97
N ASN A 520 15.19 -5.06 3.26
CA ASN A 520 15.67 -4.93 1.89
C ASN A 520 16.98 -4.15 1.89
N GLU A 521 17.98 -4.64 1.15
CA GLU A 521 19.23 -3.90 0.92
C GLU A 521 18.98 -2.67 0.02
N ASN A 522 17.94 -2.72 -0.81
CA ASN A 522 17.43 -1.56 -1.54
C ASN A 522 16.43 -0.80 -0.65
N ASP A 523 16.85 0.34 -0.10
CA ASP A 523 16.08 1.14 0.85
C ASP A 523 14.93 1.96 0.23
N ARG A 524 14.70 1.82 -1.09
CA ARG A 524 13.64 2.53 -1.81
C ARG A 524 12.28 2.27 -1.17
N TRP A 525 11.53 3.35 -0.96
CA TRP A 525 10.24 3.34 -0.26
C TRP A 525 10.33 2.80 1.18
N MET A 526 11.46 3.05 1.84
CA MET A 526 11.73 2.76 3.26
C MET A 526 11.87 1.26 3.58
N GLU A 527 12.06 0.40 2.57
CA GLU A 527 12.24 -1.05 2.82
C GLU A 527 13.56 -1.44 3.49
N GLY A 528 14.47 -0.47 3.68
CA GLY A 528 15.61 -0.59 4.58
C GLY A 528 15.21 -0.61 6.07
N ASP A 529 13.96 -0.26 6.41
CA ASP A 529 13.43 -0.35 7.76
C ASP A 529 12.91 -1.77 8.07
N PRO A 530 13.54 -2.51 9.01
CA PRO A 530 13.17 -3.88 9.28
C PRO A 530 11.78 -4.02 9.92
N ARG A 531 11.23 -3.00 10.59
CA ARG A 531 9.88 -3.06 11.16
C ARG A 531 8.82 -2.98 10.07
N LEU A 532 9.01 -2.08 9.09
CA LEU A 532 8.12 -1.95 7.94
C LEU A 532 8.05 -3.25 7.13
N VAL A 533 9.20 -3.78 6.70
CA VAL A 533 9.19 -4.99 5.86
C VAL A 533 8.85 -6.26 6.62
N THR A 534 9.11 -6.33 7.93
CA THR A 534 8.64 -7.45 8.76
C THR A 534 7.14 -7.39 8.99
N ALA A 535 6.53 -6.20 9.04
CA ALA A 535 5.07 -6.09 9.02
C ALA A 535 4.49 -6.60 7.70
N PHE A 536 5.07 -6.24 6.55
CA PHE A 536 4.67 -6.80 5.25
C PHE A 536 4.84 -8.32 5.19
N GLY A 537 5.98 -8.86 5.64
CA GLY A 537 6.24 -10.30 5.72
C GLY A 537 5.21 -11.03 6.59
N ALA A 538 5.02 -10.59 7.84
CA ALA A 538 4.09 -11.21 8.78
C ALA A 538 2.63 -11.13 8.31
N MET A 539 2.17 -9.99 7.77
CA MET A 539 0.83 -9.90 7.18
C MET A 539 0.66 -10.82 5.97
N SER A 540 1.72 -11.04 5.18
CA SER A 540 1.69 -12.01 4.09
C SER A 540 1.53 -13.43 4.66
N MET A 541 2.34 -13.82 5.66
CA MET A 541 2.24 -15.14 6.29
C MET A 541 0.87 -15.40 6.96
N ASN A 542 0.23 -14.38 7.54
CA ASN A 542 -1.16 -14.47 8.01
C ASN A 542 -2.13 -14.89 6.88
N LEU A 543 -1.96 -14.36 5.67
CA LEU A 543 -2.79 -14.67 4.50
C LEU A 543 -2.44 -16.03 3.88
N LEU A 544 -1.19 -16.49 3.99
CA LEU A 544 -0.77 -17.78 3.44
C LEU A 544 -1.28 -18.99 4.25
N ALA A 545 -1.41 -18.86 5.57
CA ALA A 545 -1.71 -19.99 6.46
C ALA A 545 -2.97 -20.83 6.07
N PRO A 546 -4.10 -20.26 5.59
CA PRO A 546 -5.26 -21.03 5.13
C PRO A 546 -5.01 -21.92 3.90
N TRP A 547 -4.01 -21.58 3.09
CA TRP A 547 -3.62 -22.26 1.84
C TRP A 547 -2.55 -23.35 2.03
N LEU A 548 -1.95 -23.40 3.23
CA LEU A 548 -0.78 -24.22 3.57
C LEU A 548 -1.13 -25.37 4.53
N LYS A 549 -2.25 -26.05 4.25
CA LYS A 549 -2.83 -27.09 5.10
C LYS A 549 -2.21 -28.46 4.89
#